data_AF-A0A162Y6X4-F1
#
_entry.id   AF-A0A162Y6X4-F1
#
_cell.length_a   1.000
_cell.length_b   1.000
_cell.length_c   1.000
_cell.angle_alpha   90.00
_cell.angle_beta   90.00
_cell.angle_gamma   90.00
#
_symmetry.space_group_name_H-M   'P 1'
#
loop_
_entity.id
_entity.type
_entity.pdbx_description
1 polymer ?
#
loop_
_entity_poly.entity_id
_entity_poly.type
_entity_poly.pdbx_seq_one_letter_code
_entity_poly.pdbx_strand_id
1 'polypeptide(L)' 'MFINRPNHVLANQRHFQAPSHTPLWLKGPRDKFIVSIVFAGLGIGLSGALYGSFKMAKGEK' A
#
# COMPACT_ATOMS: atom_id res chain seq x y z
N MET A 1 7.10 -31.73 -18.77
CA MET A 1 7.80 -31.70 -17.48
C MET A 1 6.89 -31.01 -16.47
N PHE A 2 6.31 -31.75 -15.53
CA PHE A 2 5.50 -31.16 -14.46
C PHE A 2 6.45 -30.57 -13.40
N ILE A 3 6.48 -29.25 -13.27
CA ILE A 3 7.24 -28.56 -12.22
C ILE A 3 6.46 -28.73 -10.92
N ASN A 4 6.99 -29.52 -9.98
CA ASN A 4 6.44 -29.59 -8.63
C ASN A 4 6.73 -28.27 -7.89
N ARG A 5 5.81 -27.30 -7.95
CA ARG A 5 5.89 -26.10 -7.11
C ARG A 5 5.26 -26.39 -5.76
N PRO A 6 5.92 -26.04 -4.65
CA PRO A 6 5.31 -26.18 -3.33
C PRO A 6 4.03 -25.33 -3.25
N ASN A 7 2.95 -25.94 -2.76
CA ASN A 7 1.68 -25.28 -2.54
C ASN A 7 1.64 -24.64 -1.15
N HIS A 8 1.67 -23.31 -1.09
CA HIS A 8 1.62 -22.54 0.17
C HIS A 8 0.22 -22.00 0.50
N VAL A 9 -0.83 -22.40 -0.22
CA VAL A 9 -2.19 -21.85 -0.03
C VAL A 9 -2.68 -22.05 1.39
N LEU A 10 -2.56 -23.26 1.96
CA LEU A 10 -3.03 -23.54 3.33
C LEU A 10 -2.27 -22.71 4.38
N ALA A 11 -0.96 -22.51 4.20
CA ALA A 11 -0.16 -21.68 5.10
C ALA A 11 -0.58 -20.20 5.02
N ASN A 12 -0.79 -19.69 3.82
CA ASN A 12 -1.28 -18.33 3.60
C ASN A 12 -2.70 -18.13 4.16
N GLN A 13 -3.60 -19.11 3.97
CA GLN A 13 -4.95 -19.06 4.52
C GLN A 13 -4.90 -18.96 6.05
N ARG A 14 -4.13 -19.81 6.72
CA ARG A 14 -3.96 -19.74 8.19
C ARG A 14 -3.42 -18.38 8.62
N HIS A 15 -2.40 -17.86 7.93
CA HIS A 15 -1.81 -16.55 8.23
C HIS A 15 -2.83 -15.40 8.07
N PHE A 16 -3.48 -15.30 6.92
CA PHE A 16 -4.39 -14.19 6.62
C PHE A 16 -5.75 -14.31 7.31
N GLN A 17 -6.20 -15.52 7.67
CA GLN A 17 -7.48 -15.75 8.37
C GLN A 17 -7.36 -15.83 9.90
N ALA A 18 -6.14 -15.93 10.46
CA ALA A 18 -5.95 -15.90 11.91
C ALA A 18 -6.56 -14.62 12.52
N PRO A 19 -7.27 -14.70 13.67
CA PRO A 19 -7.83 -13.53 14.35
C PRO A 19 -6.74 -12.48 14.60
N SER A 20 -6.96 -11.26 14.14
CA SER A 20 -6.01 -10.16 14.30
C SER A 20 -6.73 -8.83 14.28
N HIS A 21 -6.18 -7.85 15.01
CA HIS A 21 -6.61 -6.45 14.93
C HIS A 21 -5.88 -5.70 13.80
N THR A 22 -4.99 -6.37 13.06
CA THR A 22 -4.34 -5.78 11.88
C THR A 22 -5.27 -5.82 10.66
N PRO A 23 -5.45 -4.69 9.96
CA PRO A 23 -6.17 -4.67 8.68
C PRO A 23 -5.53 -5.62 7.66
N LEU A 24 -6.36 -6.19 6.78
CA LEU A 24 -5.91 -7.19 5.79
C LEU A 24 -4.78 -6.66 4.89
N TRP A 25 -4.86 -5.39 4.47
CA TRP A 25 -3.88 -4.71 3.61
C TRP A 25 -2.55 -4.35 4.31
N LEU A 26 -2.39 -4.72 5.58
CA LEU A 26 -1.15 -4.58 6.36
C LEU A 26 -0.63 -5.92 6.90
N LYS A 27 -1.30 -7.03 6.57
CA LYS A 27 -1.10 -8.31 7.25
C LYS A 27 0.01 -9.15 6.63
N GLY A 28 0.34 -8.93 5.36
CA GLY A 28 1.46 -9.55 4.70
C GLY A 28 2.80 -9.03 5.20
N PRO A 29 3.88 -9.83 5.07
CA PRO A 29 5.19 -9.50 5.62
C PRO A 29 5.83 -8.26 4.97
N ARG A 30 5.43 -7.91 3.74
CA ARG A 30 5.95 -6.76 2.98
C ARG A 30 4.93 -5.62 2.84
N ASP A 31 3.69 -5.85 3.27
CA ASP A 31 2.58 -4.94 2.99
C ASP A 31 2.81 -3.57 3.60
N LYS A 32 3.34 -3.53 4.83
CA LYS A 32 3.72 -2.26 5.50
C LYS A 32 4.66 -1.41 4.64
N PHE A 33 5.67 -2.02 4.02
CA PHE A 33 6.62 -1.31 3.17
C PHE A 33 5.96 -0.78 1.90
N ILE A 34 5.16 -1.62 1.23
CA ILE A 34 4.43 -1.26 0.01
C ILE A 34 3.46 -0.10 0.29
N VAL A 35 2.67 -0.23 1.36
CA VAL A 35 1.74 0.79 1.83
C VAL A 35 2.45 2.11 2.10
N SER A 36 3.58 2.10 2.81
CA SER A 36 4.32 3.32 3.11
C SER A 36 4.75 4.05 1.83
N ILE A 37 5.19 3.32 0.81
CA ILE A 37 5.54 3.91 -0.49
C ILE A 37 4.31 4.54 -1.15
N VAL A 38 3.18 3.83 -1.16
CA VAL A 38 1.93 4.34 -1.74
C VAL A 38 1.50 5.63 -1.05
N PHE A 39 1.46 5.65 0.29
CA PHE A 39 1.08 6.85 1.03
C PHE A 39 2.09 7.99 0.91
N ALA A 40 3.38 7.70 0.77
CA ALA A 40 4.38 8.71 0.48
C ALA A 40 4.12 9.37 -0.89
N GLY A 41 3.89 8.57 -1.94
CA GLY A 41 3.57 9.08 -3.27
C GLY A 41 2.29 9.91 -3.29
N LEU A 42 1.23 9.41 -2.63
CA LEU A 42 -0.03 10.16 -2.48
C LEU A 42 0.16 11.47 -1.72
N GLY A 43 0.94 11.46 -0.64
CA GLY A 43 1.24 12.66 0.15
C GLY A 43 1.98 13.73 -0.65
N ILE A 44 2.98 13.32 -1.45
CA ILE A 44 3.70 14.23 -2.36
C ILE A 44 2.75 14.79 -3.42
N GLY A 45 1.97 13.93 -4.07
CA GLY A 45 1.02 14.34 -5.12
C GLY A 45 -0.03 15.32 -4.61
N LEU A 46 -0.64 15.02 -3.46
CA LEU A 46 -1.65 15.88 -2.84
C LEU A 46 -1.04 17.22 -2.41
N SER A 47 0.14 17.21 -1.80
CA SER A 47 0.82 18.44 -1.39
C SER A 47 1.16 19.33 -2.59
N GLY A 48 1.65 18.73 -3.68
CA GLY A 48 1.92 19.45 -4.93
C GLY A 48 0.65 20.03 -5.56
N ALA A 49 -0.44 19.27 -5.58
CA ALA A 49 -1.73 19.73 -6.09
C ALA A 49 -2.31 20.89 -5.27
N LEU A 50 -2.23 20.81 -3.93
CA LEU A 50 -2.66 21.88 -3.04
C LEU A 50 -1.81 23.13 -3.21
N TYR A 51 -0.49 22.98 -3.32
CA TYR A 51 0.43 24.09 -3.56
C TYR A 51 0.16 24.78 -4.91
N GLY A 52 -0.03 24.00 -5.98
CA GLY A 52 -0.39 24.52 -7.29
C GLY A 52 -1.73 25.27 -7.26
N SER A 53 -2.74 24.68 -6.60
CA SER A 53 -4.05 25.31 -6.43
C SER A 53 -3.96 26.64 -5.65
N PHE A 54 -3.13 26.68 -4.61
CA PHE A 54 -2.88 27.89 -3.82
C PHE A 54 -2.22 29.00 -4.66
N LYS A 55 -1.22 28.66 -5.49
CA LYS A 55 -0.61 29.61 -6.43
C LYS A 55 -1.60 30.12 -7.46
N MET A 56 -2.42 29.23 -8.04
CA MET A 56 -3.47 29.60 -8.97
C MET A 56 -4.47 30.58 -8.35
N ALA A 57 -4.89 30.33 -7.11
CA ALA A 57 -5.78 31.22 -6.37
C ALA A 57 -5.16 32.61 -6.12
N LYS A 58 -3.83 32.68 -5.95
CA LYS A 58 -3.08 33.94 -5.81
C LYS A 58 -2.74 34.62 -7.16
N GLY A 59 -2.98 33.97 -8.29
CA GLY A 59 -2.55 34.44 -9.61
C GLY A 59 -1.03 34.34 -9.84
N GLU A 60 -0.34 33.54 -9.03
CA GLU A 60 1.10 33.27 -9.16
C GLU A 60 1.33 32.07 -10.10
N LYS A 61 2.43 32.11 -10.86
CA LYS A 61 2.85 31.00 -11.73
C LYS A 61 3.51 29.87 -10.92
#